data_AF-A0A954NA73-F1
#
_entry.id   AF-A0A954NA73-F1
#
_cell.length_a   1.000
_cell.length_b   1.000
_cell.length_c   1.000
_cell.angle_alpha   90.00
_cell.angle_beta   90.00
_cell.angle_gamma   90.00
#
_symmetry.space_group_name_H-M   'P 1'
#
loop_
_entity.id
_entity.type
_entity.pdbx_description
1 polymer ?
#
loop_
_entity_poly.entity_id
_entity_poly.type
_entity_poly.pdbx_seq_one_letter_code
_entity_poly.pdbx_strand_id
1 'polypeptide(L)'
;MCLSSIGCKTIHPSNDRAWTPDQAVLSTAEFRGELVKVHNVRYCDYRTDEDFSVRYEDRVYNLDEIDSVDFIVCPFSEQPQVAHTMLSFGFDDGEHVAVSVEIRKELGEKYSPINGELRQYELMYVVADERDVIRLRTDQWLQDVYLYRTVATPAQSRALFLSVMRRVNKL
;
A
#
# COMPACT_ATOMS: atom_id res chain seq x y z
N MET A 1 -46.69 -6.89 -11.17
CA MET A 1 -45.34 -6.94 -11.79
C MET A 1 -44.58 -5.70 -11.32
N CYS A 2 -43.75 -5.82 -10.28
CA CYS A 2 -42.92 -4.72 -9.79
C CYS A 2 -41.56 -4.77 -10.48
N LEU A 3 -41.21 -3.70 -11.20
CA LEU A 3 -39.85 -3.44 -11.64
C LEU A 3 -39.00 -3.10 -10.41
N SER A 4 -37.95 -3.88 -10.15
CA SER A 4 -36.90 -3.51 -9.18
C SER A 4 -35.77 -2.83 -9.93
N SER A 5 -35.68 -1.52 -9.76
CA SER A 5 -34.57 -0.67 -10.18
C SER A 5 -33.32 -1.02 -9.36
N ILE A 6 -32.32 -1.61 -10.02
CA ILE A 6 -30.96 -1.76 -9.47
C ILE A 6 -30.35 -0.35 -9.43
N GLY A 7 -30.36 0.27 -8.26
CA GLY A 7 -29.72 1.56 -8.03
C GLY A 7 -28.21 1.39 -8.08
N CYS A 8 -27.57 1.99 -9.09
CA CYS A 8 -26.13 2.19 -9.11
C CYS A 8 -25.77 3.19 -8.01
N LYS A 9 -25.36 2.70 -6.82
CA LYS A 9 -24.80 3.57 -5.78
C LYS A 9 -23.43 4.06 -6.28
N THR A 10 -23.39 5.33 -6.64
CA THR A 10 -22.14 6.05 -6.88
C THR A 10 -21.47 6.23 -5.52
N ILE A 11 -20.39 5.49 -5.25
CA ILE A 11 -19.59 5.72 -4.04
C ILE A 11 -18.82 7.01 -4.29
N HIS A 12 -19.10 8.04 -3.49
CA HIS A 12 -18.31 9.27 -3.51
C HIS A 12 -17.05 9.05 -2.67
N PRO A 13 -15.85 9.13 -3.27
CA PRO A 13 -14.62 9.00 -2.50
C PRO A 13 -14.61 10.03 -1.37
N SER A 14 -14.39 9.60 -0.13
CA SER A 14 -14.37 10.49 1.04
C SER A 14 -13.29 10.07 2.00
N ASN A 15 -12.44 11.00 2.41
CA ASN A 15 -11.39 10.71 3.38
C ASN A 15 -11.87 10.61 4.83
N ASP A 16 -13.14 10.93 5.09
CA ASP A 16 -13.67 11.24 6.43
C ASP A 16 -14.48 10.09 7.06
N ARG A 17 -14.32 8.84 6.61
CA ARG A 17 -15.03 7.68 7.17
C ARG A 17 -14.28 7.05 8.35
N ALA A 18 -14.96 6.20 9.10
CA ALA A 18 -14.34 5.40 10.17
C ALA A 18 -13.55 4.23 9.55
N TRP A 19 -12.30 4.49 9.21
CA TRP A 19 -11.37 3.50 8.64
C TRP A 19 -10.76 2.61 9.73
N THR A 20 -10.26 1.43 9.34
CA THR A 20 -9.44 0.63 10.26
C THR A 20 -8.18 1.41 10.67
N PRO A 21 -7.65 1.25 11.89
CA PRO A 21 -6.53 2.07 12.38
C PRO A 21 -5.31 2.07 11.48
N ASP A 22 -5.04 0.96 10.78
CA ASP A 22 -3.92 0.80 9.85
C ASP A 22 -4.13 1.53 8.50
N GLN A 23 -5.34 1.98 8.21
CA GLN A 23 -5.75 2.73 7.01
C GLN A 23 -6.31 4.14 7.33
N ALA A 24 -6.19 4.58 8.58
CA ALA A 24 -6.79 5.83 9.05
C ALA A 24 -6.07 7.08 8.52
N VAL A 25 -4.77 6.99 8.24
CA VAL A 25 -3.94 8.13 7.83
C VAL A 25 -3.40 7.91 6.43
N LEU A 26 -3.61 8.89 5.55
CA LEU A 26 -3.09 8.89 4.19
C LEU A 26 -1.66 9.44 4.16
N SER A 27 -0.79 8.77 3.40
CA SER A 27 0.54 9.29 3.07
C SER A 27 0.43 10.42 2.04
N THR A 28 1.34 11.39 2.11
CA THR A 28 1.51 12.43 1.07
C THR A 28 2.99 12.63 0.78
N ALA A 29 3.32 13.18 -0.38
CA ALA A 29 4.70 13.39 -0.82
C ALA A 29 4.95 14.85 -1.24
N GLU A 30 5.95 15.49 -0.64
CA GLU A 30 6.48 16.79 -1.06
C GLU A 30 7.75 16.60 -1.90
N PHE A 31 7.83 17.26 -3.05
CA PHE A 31 8.97 17.16 -3.95
C PHE A 31 9.84 18.42 -3.86
N ARG A 32 11.12 18.26 -3.54
CA ARG A 32 12.10 19.35 -3.39
C ARG A 32 13.41 18.99 -4.11
N GLY A 33 13.45 19.21 -5.42
CA GLY A 33 14.59 18.84 -6.25
C GLY A 33 14.81 17.33 -6.24
N GLU A 34 15.95 16.90 -5.73
CA GLU A 34 16.32 15.48 -5.59
C GLU A 34 15.85 14.84 -4.29
N LEU A 35 15.16 15.59 -3.43
CA LEU A 35 14.58 15.06 -2.20
C LEU A 35 13.07 14.91 -2.32
N VAL A 36 12.55 13.78 -1.85
CA VAL A 36 11.11 13.54 -1.67
C VAL A 36 10.84 13.34 -0.20
N LYS A 37 10.13 14.27 0.42
CA LYS A 37 9.64 14.10 1.79
C LYS A 37 8.30 13.39 1.74
N VAL A 38 8.21 12.19 2.30
CA VAL A 38 6.96 11.45 2.44
C VAL A 38 6.46 11.60 3.86
N HIS A 39 5.24 12.10 4.00
CA HIS A 39 4.53 12.20 5.26
C HIS A 39 3.75 10.93 5.52
N ASN A 40 3.63 10.58 6.80
CA ASN A 40 2.87 9.43 7.27
C ASN A 40 3.31 8.10 6.64
N VAL A 41 4.63 7.83 6.64
CA VAL A 41 5.15 6.50 6.36
C VAL A 41 4.79 5.60 7.55
N ARG A 42 4.02 4.55 7.28
CA ARG A 42 3.49 3.65 8.32
C ARG A 42 4.56 2.67 8.81
N TYR A 43 4.55 2.44 10.11
CA TYR A 43 5.25 1.34 10.75
C TYR A 43 4.34 0.70 11.80
N CYS A 44 3.84 -0.49 11.51
CA CYS A 44 3.16 -1.32 12.49
C CYS A 44 4.15 -2.26 13.21
N ASP A 45 4.07 -2.28 14.54
CA ASP A 45 4.76 -3.25 15.39
C ASP A 45 3.73 -4.26 15.92
N TYR A 46 3.74 -5.46 15.34
CA TYR A 46 2.73 -6.51 15.56
C TYR A 46 3.11 -7.44 16.71
N ARG A 47 2.15 -7.69 17.61
CA ARG A 47 2.18 -8.78 18.60
C ARG A 47 1.30 -9.93 18.14
N THR A 48 0.14 -9.57 17.56
CA THR A 48 -0.73 -10.42 16.74
C THR A 48 -1.21 -9.63 15.52
N ASP A 49 -2.04 -10.22 14.65
CA ASP A 49 -2.72 -9.53 13.55
C ASP A 49 -3.77 -8.51 14.04
N GLU A 50 -4.30 -8.69 15.25
CA GLU A 50 -5.30 -7.80 15.87
C GLU A 50 -4.71 -6.89 16.98
N ASP A 51 -3.54 -7.22 17.54
CA ASP A 51 -2.83 -6.43 18.56
C ASP A 51 -1.51 -5.90 17.99
N PHE A 52 -1.52 -4.62 17.64
CA PHE A 52 -0.35 -3.92 17.11
C PHE A 52 -0.37 -2.44 17.49
N SER A 53 0.82 -1.84 17.53
CA SER A 53 0.95 -0.38 17.62
C SER A 53 1.32 0.19 16.27
N VAL A 54 0.57 1.20 15.82
CA VAL A 54 0.84 1.92 14.58
C VAL A 54 1.62 3.19 14.89
N ARG A 55 2.69 3.42 14.13
CA ARG A 55 3.43 4.68 14.08
C ARG A 55 3.40 5.24 12.66
N TYR A 56 3.41 6.56 12.57
CA TYR A 56 3.52 7.30 11.32
C TYR A 56 4.70 8.25 11.44
N GLU A 57 5.61 8.17 10.47
CA GLU A 57 6.84 8.95 10.45
C GLU A 57 6.93 9.77 9.16
N ASP A 58 7.45 10.98 9.27
CA ASP A 58 7.89 11.75 8.12
C ASP A 58 9.29 11.26 7.74
N ARG A 59 9.46 10.76 6.51
CA ARG A 59 10.76 10.33 5.98
C ARG A 59 11.17 11.17 4.78
N VAL A 60 12.46 11.41 4.62
CA VAL A 60 13.02 12.14 3.48
C VAL A 60 13.88 11.18 2.69
N TYR A 61 13.55 11.01 1.42
CA TYR A 61 14.25 10.13 0.51
C TYR A 61 15.05 10.94 -0.50
N ASN A 62 16.33 10.66 -0.60
CA ASN A 62 17.17 11.17 -1.67
C ASN A 62 17.01 10.27 -2.90
N LEU A 63 16.62 10.86 -4.03
CA LEU A 63 16.36 10.12 -5.25
C LEU A 63 17.62 9.51 -5.87
N ASP A 64 18.78 10.09 -5.59
CA ASP A 64 20.07 9.59 -6.09
C ASP A 64 20.56 8.37 -5.29
N GLU A 65 20.00 8.12 -4.10
CA GLU A 65 20.30 6.96 -3.26
C GLU A 65 19.42 5.75 -3.61
N ILE A 66 18.39 5.90 -4.46
CA ILE A 66 17.54 4.79 -4.91
C ILE A 66 18.33 3.90 -5.88
N ASP A 67 18.57 2.65 -5.49
CA ASP A 67 19.35 1.71 -6.29
C ASP A 67 18.51 0.59 -6.94
N SER A 68 17.33 0.30 -6.37
CA SER A 68 16.55 -0.88 -6.72
C SER A 68 15.05 -0.69 -6.50
N VAL A 69 14.27 -1.53 -7.17
CA VAL A 69 12.84 -1.71 -6.90
C VAL A 69 12.50 -3.17 -7.06
N ASP A 70 11.67 -3.66 -6.16
CA ASP A 70 11.29 -5.06 -6.07
C ASP A 70 9.79 -5.22 -6.08
N PHE A 71 9.35 -6.32 -6.66
CA PHE A 71 7.95 -6.65 -6.75
C PHE A 71 7.63 -7.74 -5.73
N ILE A 72 6.71 -7.43 -4.81
CA ILE A 72 6.28 -8.36 -3.78
C ILE A 72 4.89 -8.88 -4.14
N VAL A 73 4.71 -10.20 -4.08
CA VAL A 73 3.47 -10.90 -4.38
C VAL A 73 3.08 -11.78 -3.20
N CYS A 74 1.85 -11.62 -2.73
CA CYS A 74 1.31 -12.36 -1.60
C CYS A 74 -0.04 -12.98 -1.99
N PRO A 75 -0.06 -14.25 -2.44
CA PRO A 75 -1.30 -14.93 -2.82
C PRO A 75 -2.29 -15.00 -1.65
N PHE A 76 -3.58 -14.84 -1.93
CA PHE A 76 -4.60 -15.02 -0.90
C PHE A 76 -4.81 -16.49 -0.57
N SER A 77 -4.82 -16.85 0.72
CA SER A 77 -4.96 -18.23 1.18
C SER A 77 -6.19 -18.94 0.61
N GLU A 78 -7.32 -18.25 0.49
CA GLU A 78 -8.57 -18.82 -0.05
C GLU A 78 -8.65 -18.78 -1.58
N GLN A 79 -7.88 -17.91 -2.24
CA GLN A 79 -7.89 -17.74 -3.70
C GLN A 79 -6.47 -17.48 -4.23
N PRO A 80 -5.62 -18.52 -4.33
CA PRO A 80 -4.21 -18.33 -4.71
C PRO A 80 -3.98 -17.76 -6.12
N GLN A 81 -5.02 -17.75 -6.97
CA GLN A 81 -5.00 -17.13 -8.29
C GLN A 81 -5.03 -15.59 -8.23
N VAL A 82 -5.39 -15.03 -7.07
CA VAL A 82 -5.40 -13.59 -6.79
C VAL A 82 -4.34 -13.33 -5.73
N ALA A 83 -3.51 -12.32 -5.97
CA ALA A 83 -2.46 -11.95 -5.04
C ALA A 83 -2.53 -10.46 -4.72
N HIS A 84 -2.24 -10.16 -3.47
CA HIS A 84 -1.87 -8.82 -3.09
C HIS A 84 -0.49 -8.49 -3.63
N THR A 85 -0.31 -7.28 -4.16
CA THR A 85 0.96 -6.88 -4.79
C THR A 85 1.45 -5.56 -4.24
N MET A 86 2.77 -5.45 -4.09
CA MET A 86 3.43 -4.28 -3.52
C MET A 86 4.74 -4.02 -4.26
N LEU A 87 5.21 -2.79 -4.17
CA LEU A 87 6.55 -2.40 -4.60
C LEU A 87 7.39 -2.11 -3.37
N SER A 88 8.65 -2.52 -3.35
CA SER A 88 9.64 -2.11 -2.35
C SER A 88 10.79 -1.40 -3.05
N PHE A 89 11.09 -0.17 -2.65
CA PHE A 89 12.20 0.60 -3.20
C PHE A 89 13.37 0.55 -2.21
N GLY A 90 14.51 0.06 -2.68
CA GLY A 90 15.75 -0.02 -1.91
C GLY A 90 16.63 1.22 -2.13
N PHE A 91 17.31 1.60 -1.05
CA PHE A 91 18.29 2.68 -1.02
C PHE A 91 19.70 2.12 -0.77
N ASP A 92 20.72 2.88 -1.14
CA ASP A 92 22.13 2.47 -1.06
C ASP A 92 22.66 2.26 0.38
N ASP A 93 21.93 2.76 1.38
CA ASP A 93 22.17 2.54 2.80
C ASP A 93 21.49 1.27 3.36
N GLY A 94 20.73 0.55 2.52
CA GLY A 94 19.99 -0.65 2.87
C GLY A 94 18.58 -0.39 3.42
N GLU A 95 18.14 0.86 3.52
CA GLU A 95 16.75 1.17 3.82
C GLU A 95 15.81 0.76 2.69
N HIS A 96 14.58 0.41 3.05
CA HIS A 96 13.54 0.04 2.09
C HIS A 96 12.22 0.72 2.46
N VAL A 97 11.56 1.29 1.45
CA VAL A 97 10.19 1.78 1.57
C VAL A 97 9.28 0.98 0.66
N ALA A 98 8.25 0.38 1.26
CA ALA A 98 7.23 -0.34 0.55
C ALA A 98 6.04 0.54 0.23
N VAL A 99 5.44 0.30 -0.93
CA VAL A 99 4.19 0.92 -1.34
C VAL A 99 3.21 -0.19 -1.69
N SER A 100 2.12 -0.23 -0.92
CA SER A 100 1.01 -1.13 -1.14
C SER A 100 -0.18 -0.38 -1.72
N VAL A 101 -0.72 -0.89 -2.83
CA VAL A 101 -2.00 -0.41 -3.37
C VAL A 101 -3.10 -1.20 -2.68
N GLU A 102 -3.79 -0.54 -1.76
CA GLU A 102 -4.81 -1.16 -0.93
C GLU A 102 -6.20 -0.68 -1.34
N ILE A 103 -7.17 -1.58 -1.17
CA ILE A 103 -8.58 -1.22 -1.13
C ILE A 103 -8.87 -0.67 0.27
N ARG A 104 -9.41 0.55 0.35
CA ARG A 104 -9.84 1.17 1.60
C ARG A 104 -11.20 0.59 2.00
N LYS A 105 -11.28 -0.06 3.17
CA LYS A 105 -12.50 -0.71 3.70
C LYS A 105 -13.07 0.09 4.86
N GLU A 106 -14.38 0.33 4.88
CA GLU A 106 -15.03 0.89 6.06
C GLU A 106 -14.99 -0.13 7.23
N LEU A 107 -14.98 0.37 8.48
CA LEU A 107 -15.02 -0.48 9.67
C LEU A 107 -16.25 -1.41 9.64
N GLY A 108 -16.02 -2.72 9.48
CA GLY A 108 -17.06 -3.76 9.40
C GLY A 108 -17.28 -4.36 8.00
N GLU A 109 -16.62 -3.87 6.95
CA GLU A 109 -16.71 -4.45 5.61
C GLU A 109 -15.81 -5.69 5.44
N LYS A 110 -16.41 -6.80 5.00
CA LYS A 110 -15.67 -8.01 4.61
C LYS A 110 -15.21 -7.90 3.16
N TYR A 111 -13.95 -8.28 2.90
CA TYR A 111 -13.39 -8.31 1.55
C TYR A 111 -14.18 -9.28 0.65
N SER A 112 -14.53 -8.83 -0.55
CA SER A 112 -15.08 -9.69 -1.61
C SER A 112 -14.30 -9.44 -2.90
N PRO A 113 -13.59 -10.47 -3.43
CA PRO A 113 -12.85 -10.39 -4.70
C PRO A 113 -13.72 -9.91 -5.88
N ILE A 114 -14.99 -10.32 -5.91
CA ILE A 114 -15.96 -9.98 -6.96
C ILE A 114 -16.31 -8.48 -6.96
N ASN A 115 -16.32 -7.84 -5.79
CA ASN A 115 -16.58 -6.41 -5.67
C ASN A 115 -15.34 -5.55 -6.01
N GLY A 116 -14.14 -6.15 -5.95
CA GLY A 116 -12.88 -5.51 -6.35
C GLY A 116 -12.81 -5.23 -7.86
N GLU A 117 -13.35 -6.13 -8.68
CA GLU A 117 -13.45 -5.98 -10.13
C GLU A 117 -14.46 -4.88 -10.56
N LEU A 118 -15.42 -4.53 -9.69
CA LEU A 118 -16.51 -3.59 -9.99
C LEU A 118 -16.18 -2.11 -9.67
N ARG A 119 -14.91 -1.76 -9.36
CA ARG A 119 -14.49 -0.39 -9.00
C ARG A 119 -15.29 0.22 -7.83
N GLN A 120 -15.80 -0.60 -6.92
CA GLN A 120 -16.62 -0.14 -5.79
C GLN A 120 -15.81 0.15 -4.52
N TYR A 121 -14.49 0.25 -4.62
CA TYR A 121 -13.64 0.59 -3.48
C TYR A 121 -12.76 1.79 -3.79
N GLU A 122 -12.56 2.63 -2.77
CA GLU A 122 -11.54 3.68 -2.80
C GLU A 122 -10.16 3.01 -2.79
N LEU A 123 -9.28 3.39 -3.73
CA LEU A 123 -7.90 2.93 -3.74
C LEU A 123 -7.07 3.86 -2.85
N MET A 124 -6.32 3.31 -1.90
CA MET A 124 -5.30 4.08 -1.16
C MET A 124 -3.91 3.52 -1.47
N TYR A 125 -2.91 4.40 -1.38
CA TYR A 125 -1.51 3.98 -1.34
C TYR A 125 -1.07 4.02 0.11
N VAL A 126 -0.79 2.85 0.68
CA VAL A 126 -0.08 2.75 1.95
C VAL A 126 1.40 2.83 1.63
N VAL A 127 2.06 3.92 2.05
CA VAL A 127 3.53 3.98 2.08
C VAL A 127 3.98 3.56 3.46
N ALA A 128 4.81 2.53 3.53
CA ALA A 128 5.20 1.90 4.79
C ALA A 128 6.67 1.47 4.77
N ASP A 129 7.19 1.22 5.96
CA ASP A 129 8.42 0.45 6.11
C ASP A 129 8.22 -0.96 5.53
N GLU A 130 9.21 -1.50 4.82
CA GLU A 130 9.08 -2.83 4.21
C GLU A 130 8.78 -3.91 5.26
N ARG A 131 9.35 -3.78 6.47
CA ARG A 131 9.15 -4.74 7.56
C ARG A 131 7.72 -4.76 8.08
N ASP A 132 6.99 -3.63 8.01
CA ASP A 132 5.56 -3.58 8.37
C ASP A 132 4.77 -4.51 7.44
N VAL A 133 4.87 -4.29 6.15
CA VAL A 133 4.03 -4.99 5.18
C VAL A 133 4.40 -6.46 5.00
N ILE A 134 5.67 -6.83 5.19
CA ILE A 134 6.12 -8.23 5.12
C ILE A 134 5.71 -8.99 6.38
N ARG A 135 6.02 -8.48 7.59
CA ARG A 135 5.79 -9.21 8.85
C ARG A 135 4.31 -9.52 9.11
N LEU A 136 3.41 -8.61 8.72
CA LEU A 136 1.98 -8.90 8.80
C LEU A 136 1.63 -10.21 8.08
N ARG A 137 2.21 -10.44 6.90
CA ARG A 137 1.88 -11.57 6.04
C ARG A 137 2.64 -12.83 6.44
N THR A 138 3.93 -12.72 6.74
CA THR A 138 4.77 -13.88 7.08
C THR A 138 4.57 -14.37 8.51
N ASP A 139 4.49 -13.46 9.48
CA ASP A 139 4.58 -13.81 10.89
C ASP A 139 3.20 -13.91 11.53
N GLN A 140 2.25 -13.06 11.10
CA GLN A 140 0.91 -13.02 11.68
C GLN A 140 -0.07 -13.90 10.88
N TRP A 141 -0.11 -13.74 9.56
CA TRP A 141 -1.01 -14.54 8.70
C TRP A 141 -0.43 -15.87 8.23
N LEU A 142 0.87 -16.10 8.44
CA LEU A 142 1.58 -17.31 8.00
C LEU A 142 1.37 -17.60 6.50
N GLN A 143 1.38 -16.54 5.69
CA GLN A 143 1.20 -16.60 4.24
C GLN A 143 2.54 -16.61 3.51
N ASP A 144 2.53 -17.23 2.33
CA ASP A 144 3.66 -17.15 1.41
C ASP A 144 3.82 -15.72 0.88
N VAL A 145 5.05 -15.21 1.00
CA VAL A 145 5.46 -13.92 0.44
C VAL A 145 6.58 -14.17 -0.56
N TYR A 146 6.32 -13.83 -1.82
CA TYR A 146 7.30 -13.93 -2.89
C TYR A 146 7.84 -12.55 -3.20
N LEU A 147 9.16 -12.44 -3.15
CA LEU A 147 9.87 -11.20 -3.42
C LEU A 147 10.69 -11.40 -4.69
N TYR A 148 10.38 -10.61 -5.71
CA TYR A 148 11.00 -10.68 -7.03
C TYR A 148 11.92 -9.48 -7.20
N ARG A 149 13.22 -9.75 -7.15
CA ARG A 149 14.25 -8.78 -7.50
C ARG A 149 14.11 -8.40 -8.97
N THR A 150 13.93 -7.12 -9.27
CA THR A 150 13.78 -6.68 -10.66
C THR A 150 15.14 -6.43 -11.31
N VAL A 151 15.13 -6.31 -12.64
CA VAL A 151 16.31 -5.91 -13.44
C VAL A 151 16.31 -4.40 -13.74
N ALA A 152 15.45 -3.63 -13.06
CA ALA A 152 15.37 -2.19 -13.26
C ALA A 152 16.69 -1.51 -12.91
N THR A 153 17.14 -0.58 -13.74
CA THR A 153 18.31 0.24 -13.42
C THR A 153 17.95 1.27 -12.33
N PRO A 154 18.92 1.81 -11.58
CA PRO A 154 18.66 2.87 -10.59
C PRO A 154 17.83 4.03 -11.16
N ALA A 155 18.12 4.44 -12.41
CA ALA A 155 17.35 5.47 -13.11
C ALA A 155 15.88 5.08 -13.35
N GLN A 156 15.61 3.81 -13.66
CA GLN A 156 14.25 3.30 -13.83
C GLN A 156 13.53 3.19 -12.48
N SER A 157 14.20 2.69 -11.44
CA SER A 157 13.68 2.60 -10.07
C SER A 157 13.29 3.99 -9.54
N ARG A 158 14.17 4.99 -9.71
CA ARG A 158 13.90 6.40 -9.38
C ARG A 158 12.70 6.95 -10.16
N ALA A 159 12.62 6.70 -11.46
CA ALA A 159 11.51 7.18 -12.28
C ALA A 159 10.17 6.57 -11.84
N LEU A 160 10.16 5.27 -11.48
CA LEU A 160 8.99 4.59 -10.95
C LEU A 160 8.61 5.13 -9.57
N PHE A 161 9.57 5.30 -8.67
CA PHE A 161 9.35 5.87 -7.34
C PHE A 161 8.66 7.24 -7.43
N LEU A 162 9.20 8.14 -8.27
CA LEU A 162 8.59 9.45 -8.53
C LEU A 162 7.17 9.33 -9.08
N SER A 163 6.93 8.40 -10.00
CA SER A 163 5.60 8.16 -10.58
C SER A 163 4.60 7.73 -9.49
N VAL A 164 5.02 6.80 -8.63
CA VAL A 164 4.23 6.29 -7.51
C VAL A 164 3.95 7.39 -6.49
N MET A 165 4.97 8.14 -6.05
CA MET A 165 4.80 9.22 -5.07
C MET A 165 3.91 10.36 -5.61
N ARG A 166 3.96 10.65 -6.91
CA ARG A 166 3.01 11.60 -7.52
C ARG A 166 1.57 11.08 -7.53
N ARG A 167 1.39 9.75 -7.56
CA ARG A 167 0.09 9.10 -7.50
C ARG A 167 -0.47 9.07 -6.07
N VAL A 168 0.38 8.91 -5.07
CA VAL A 168 0.03 9.03 -3.63
C VAL A 168 -0.73 10.34 -3.37
N ASN A 169 -0.29 11.46 -3.95
CA ASN A 169 -0.95 12.77 -3.78
C ASN A 169 -2.29 12.96 -4.51
N LYS A 170 -2.75 12.00 -5.31
CA LYS A 170 -3.93 12.15 -6.18
C LYS A 170 -5.18 11.41 -5.69
N LEU A 171 -5.11 10.82 -4.49
CA LEU A 171 -6.17 10.00 -3.91
C LEU A 171 -6.64 10.57 -2.58
#